data_AF-F3FVR5-F1
#
_entry.id   AF-F3FVR5-F1
#
_cell.length_a   1.000
_cell.length_b   1.000
_cell.length_c   1.000
_cell.angle_alpha   90.00
_cell.angle_beta   90.00
_cell.angle_gamma   90.00
#
_symmetry.space_group_name_H-M   'P 1'
#
loop_
_entity.id
_entity.type
_entity.pdbx_description
1 polymer ?
#
loop_
_entity_poly.entity_id
_entity_poly.type
_entity_poly.pdbx_seq_one_letter_code
_entity_poly.pdbx_strand_id
1 'polypeptide(L)'
;MAPLLAVCAWVAHEAWFADHLFYSPSDDYQYTFAAESEVPGVRLDGGTLLIDPAVQLNGDETLILALTVKSTWLGRFLDPVVELQGQGLNDQQAFERGVCGVRYLNLTGLGEPLAA
;
A
#
# COMPACT_ATOMS: atom_id res chain seq x y z
N MET A 1 -34.24 -16.39 -17.59
CA MET A 1 -32.93 -15.79 -17.95
C MET A 1 -32.83 -14.33 -17.53
N ALA A 2 -33.81 -13.47 -17.84
CA ALA A 2 -33.84 -12.07 -17.43
C ALA A 2 -33.55 -11.78 -15.93
N PRO A 3 -34.14 -12.50 -14.94
CA PRO A 3 -33.84 -12.21 -13.53
C PRO A 3 -32.39 -12.54 -13.14
N LEU A 4 -31.79 -13.57 -13.73
CA LEU A 4 -30.40 -13.92 -13.48
C LEU A 4 -29.45 -12.85 -14.02
N LEU A 5 -29.70 -12.34 -15.22
CA LEU A 5 -28.91 -11.26 -15.81
C LEU A 5 -29.00 -9.97 -14.98
N ALA A 6 -30.18 -9.64 -14.46
CA ALA A 6 -30.36 -8.49 -13.59
C ALA A 6 -29.53 -8.63 -12.30
N VAL A 7 -29.52 -9.81 -11.67
CA VAL A 7 -28.69 -10.08 -10.49
C VAL A 7 -27.19 -9.99 -10.83
N CYS A 8 -26.75 -10.57 -11.94
CA CYS A 8 -25.34 -10.48 -12.36
C CYS A 8 -24.91 -9.03 -12.63
N ALA A 9 -25.75 -8.23 -13.28
CA ALA A 9 -25.46 -6.82 -13.54
C ALA A 9 -25.37 -6.02 -12.24
N TRP A 10 -26.26 -6.29 -11.28
CA TRP A 10 -26.20 -5.65 -9.97
C TRP A 10 -24.93 -6.05 -9.21
N VAL A 11 -24.57 -7.33 -9.16
CA VAL A 11 -23.31 -7.78 -8.55
C VAL A 11 -22.10 -7.10 -9.19
N ALA A 12 -22.08 -6.98 -10.52
CA ALA A 12 -20.98 -6.29 -11.21
C ALA A 12 -20.94 -4.78 -10.89
N HIS A 13 -22.10 -4.14 -10.75
CA HIS A 13 -22.19 -2.74 -10.33
C HIS A 13 -21.59 -2.55 -8.93
N GLU A 14 -22.08 -3.32 -7.95
CA GLU A 14 -21.59 -3.22 -6.57
C GLU A 14 -20.11 -3.58 -6.47
N ALA A 15 -19.67 -4.59 -7.21
CA ALA A 15 -18.29 -5.02 -7.17
C ALA A 15 -17.34 -3.97 -7.77
N TRP A 16 -17.64 -3.30 -8.88
CA TRP A 16 -16.67 -2.45 -9.61
C TRP A 16 -16.99 -0.95 -9.70
N PHE A 17 -18.23 -0.53 -9.47
CA PHE A 17 -18.67 0.84 -9.77
C PHE A 17 -19.27 1.59 -8.57
N ALA A 18 -19.51 0.89 -7.46
CA ALA A 18 -20.05 1.49 -6.23
C ALA A 18 -18.98 2.18 -5.35
N ASP A 19 -17.69 2.08 -5.69
CA ASP A 19 -16.63 2.73 -4.94
C ASP A 19 -16.73 4.26 -5.06
N HIS A 20 -17.05 4.91 -3.95
CA HIS A 20 -17.04 6.36 -3.83
C HIS A 20 -15.70 6.82 -3.23
N LEU A 21 -14.67 6.84 -4.06
CA LEU A 21 -13.39 7.41 -3.68
C LEU A 21 -13.46 8.94 -3.76
N PHE A 22 -12.98 9.61 -2.72
CA PHE A 22 -12.90 11.08 -2.67
C PHE A 22 -11.74 11.64 -3.51
N TYR A 23 -10.92 10.77 -4.08
CA TYR A 23 -9.74 11.11 -4.87
C TYR A 23 -9.55 10.08 -6.00
N SER A 24 -8.73 10.45 -7.00
CA SER A 24 -8.39 9.56 -8.11
C SER A 24 -7.32 8.54 -7.69
N PRO A 25 -7.54 7.22 -7.85
CA PRO A 25 -6.49 6.21 -7.64
C PRO A 25 -5.25 6.40 -8.50
N SER A 26 -5.34 7.15 -9.60
CA SER A 26 -4.21 7.40 -10.50
C SER A 26 -3.36 8.62 -10.11
N ASP A 27 -3.79 9.38 -9.10
CA ASP A 27 -3.05 10.54 -8.61
C ASP A 27 -2.12 10.12 -7.46
N ASP A 28 -1.06 10.90 -7.25
CA ASP A 28 -0.21 10.76 -6.07
C ASP A 28 -1.02 11.07 -4.81
N TYR A 29 -0.99 10.16 -3.85
CA TYR A 29 -1.53 10.42 -2.52
C TYR A 29 -0.44 11.17 -1.75
N GLN A 30 -0.53 12.49 -1.68
CA GLN A 30 0.47 13.33 -1.02
C GLN A 30 0.07 13.56 0.44
N TYR A 31 0.92 13.14 1.37
CA TYR A 31 0.77 13.42 2.78
C TYR A 31 1.93 14.28 3.28
N THR A 32 1.60 15.38 3.95
CA THR A 32 2.60 16.24 4.60
C THR A 32 2.81 15.75 6.02
N PHE A 33 3.91 15.04 6.24
CA PHE A 33 4.34 14.66 7.59
C PHE A 33 4.79 15.87 8.41
N ALA A 34 4.88 15.68 9.72
CA ALA A 34 5.37 16.70 10.63
C ALA A 34 6.82 17.08 10.29
N ALA A 35 7.22 18.32 10.53
CA ALA A 35 8.54 18.82 10.12
C ALA A 35 9.70 18.12 10.86
N GLU A 36 9.40 17.56 12.02
CA GLU A 36 10.29 16.79 12.88
C GLU A 36 10.40 15.31 12.47
N SER A 37 9.62 14.83 11.49
CA SER A 37 9.70 13.45 11.03
C SER A 37 11.03 13.18 10.32
N GLU A 38 11.73 12.13 10.76
CA GLU A 38 12.94 11.67 10.08
C GLU A 38 12.58 10.94 8.78
N VAL A 39 13.35 11.21 7.71
CA VAL A 39 13.15 10.58 6.40
C VAL A 39 14.44 9.90 5.96
N PRO A 40 14.82 8.77 6.59
CA PRO A 40 16.01 8.04 6.20
C PRO A 40 15.85 7.48 4.78
N GLY A 41 16.98 7.32 4.09
CA GLY A 41 17.00 6.63 2.81
C GLY A 41 16.66 5.15 2.99
N VAL A 42 16.11 4.54 1.94
CA VAL A 42 15.83 3.10 1.90
C VAL A 42 16.23 2.54 0.54
N ARG A 43 16.58 1.25 0.51
CA ARG A 43 16.74 0.49 -0.73
C ARG A 43 16.00 -0.83 -0.64
N LEU A 44 15.56 -1.31 -1.80
CA LEU A 44 15.01 -2.64 -1.97
C LEU A 44 16.05 -3.52 -2.66
N ASP A 45 16.55 -4.53 -1.97
CA ASP A 45 17.57 -5.46 -2.48
C ASP A 45 17.03 -6.88 -2.49
N GLY A 46 16.83 -7.45 -3.68
CA GLY A 46 16.30 -8.81 -3.82
C GLY A 46 14.92 -9.03 -3.19
N GLY A 47 14.13 -7.96 -2.97
CA GLY A 47 12.86 -8.02 -2.26
C GLY A 47 12.96 -7.73 -0.75
N THR A 48 14.16 -7.54 -0.21
CA THR A 48 14.40 -7.12 1.17
C THR A 48 14.52 -5.61 1.24
N LEU A 49 13.69 -4.98 2.06
CA LEU A 49 13.75 -3.55 2.34
C LEU A 49 14.83 -3.28 3.39
N LEU A 50 15.72 -2.34 3.11
CA LEU A 50 16.84 -1.96 3.98
C LEU A 50 16.85 -0.45 4.18
N ILE A 51 17.15 -0.01 5.40
CA ILE A 51 17.38 1.41 5.71
C ILE A 51 18.84 1.75 5.38
N ASP A 52 19.05 2.77 4.55
CA ASP A 52 20.37 3.17 4.06
C ASP A 52 20.49 4.71 3.98
N PRO A 53 21.29 5.37 4.84
CA PRO A 53 22.16 4.76 5.85
C PRO A 53 21.37 4.16 7.02
N ALA A 54 21.92 3.15 7.68
CA ALA A 54 21.29 2.51 8.84
C ALA A 54 20.97 3.53 9.95
N VAL A 55 19.80 3.39 10.55
CA VAL A 55 19.31 4.23 11.65
C VAL A 55 18.96 3.35 12.85
N GLN A 56 19.20 3.87 14.05
CA GLN A 56 18.80 3.20 15.28
C GLN A 56 17.29 3.39 15.48
N LEU A 57 16.54 2.29 15.57
CA LEU A 57 15.14 2.28 15.94
C LEU A 57 15.00 1.87 17.41
N ASN A 58 14.16 2.56 18.16
CA ASN A 58 13.90 2.34 19.59
C ASN A 58 12.66 1.48 19.83
N GLY A 59 11.81 1.31 18.80
CA GLY A 59 10.63 0.46 18.80
C GLY A 59 9.33 1.17 19.16
N ASP A 60 9.37 2.46 19.49
CA ASP A 60 8.21 3.31 19.74
C ASP A 60 7.89 4.25 18.55
N GLU A 61 8.69 4.19 17.48
CA GLU A 61 8.49 4.99 16.29
C GLU A 61 7.26 4.55 15.48
N THR A 62 6.62 5.53 14.82
CA THR A 62 5.70 5.27 13.71
C THR A 62 6.50 5.23 12.42
N LEU A 63 6.59 4.06 11.79
CA LEU A 63 7.39 3.85 10.58
C LEU A 63 6.47 3.85 9.36
N ILE A 64 6.72 4.76 8.42
CA ILE A 64 5.95 4.87 7.17
C ILE A 64 6.91 4.85 5.98
N LEU A 65 6.64 3.97 5.00
CA LEU A 65 7.38 3.91 3.75
C LEU A 65 6.60 4.58 2.62
N ALA A 66 7.18 5.61 2.02
CA ALA A 66 6.71 6.15 0.75
C ALA A 66 7.24 5.30 -0.41
N LEU A 67 6.36 4.91 -1.33
CA LEU A 67 6.76 4.21 -2.56
C LEU A 67 5.87 4.60 -3.73
N THR A 68 6.39 4.44 -4.95
CA THR A 68 5.59 4.61 -6.16
C THR A 68 5.04 3.27 -6.61
N VAL A 69 3.71 3.12 -6.61
CA VAL A 69 3.03 1.94 -7.13
C VAL A 69 2.67 2.16 -8.60
N LYS A 70 2.72 1.08 -9.39
CA LYS A 70 2.19 1.05 -10.76
C LYS A 70 1.20 -0.09 -10.88
N SER A 71 -0.04 0.21 -11.27
CA SER A 71 -1.04 -0.81 -11.56
C SER A 71 -0.99 -1.24 -13.03
N THR A 72 -1.26 -2.53 -13.26
CA THR A 72 -1.49 -3.10 -14.59
C THR A 72 -2.99 -3.07 -14.91
N TRP A 73 -3.38 -3.51 -16.11
CA TRP A 73 -4.80 -3.62 -16.45
C TRP A 73 -5.58 -4.54 -15.48
N LEU A 74 -4.95 -5.58 -14.94
CA LEU A 74 -5.57 -6.50 -13.98
C LEU A 74 -5.85 -5.83 -12.64
N GLY A 75 -4.97 -4.91 -12.22
CA GLY A 75 -5.15 -4.16 -10.98
C GLY A 75 -6.31 -3.16 -11.01
N ARG A 76 -7.05 -3.05 -12.13
CA ARG A 76 -8.34 -2.33 -12.21
C ARG A 76 -9.53 -3.21 -11.83
N PHE A 77 -9.34 -4.53 -11.77
CA PHE A 77 -10.41 -5.48 -11.48
C PHE A 77 -10.28 -6.12 -10.09
N LEU A 78 -9.06 -6.26 -9.59
CA LEU A 78 -8.74 -6.81 -8.27
C LEU A 78 -8.05 -5.75 -7.42
N ASP A 79 -8.32 -5.76 -6.12
CA ASP A 79 -7.65 -4.86 -5.17
C ASP A 79 -6.16 -5.24 -5.09
N PRO A 80 -5.24 -4.35 -5.53
CA PRO A 80 -3.81 -4.61 -5.43
C PRO A 80 -3.38 -4.64 -3.97
N VAL A 81 -2.43 -5.51 -3.64
CA VAL A 81 -1.90 -5.68 -2.29
C VAL A 81 -0.37 -5.63 -2.30
N VAL A 82 0.22 -5.09 -1.25
CA VAL A 82 1.63 -5.29 -0.93
C VAL A 82 1.71 -6.16 0.31
N GLU A 83 2.47 -7.24 0.21
CA GLU A 83 2.76 -8.15 1.31
C GLU A 83 4.07 -7.73 1.98
N LEU A 84 4.05 -7.69 3.30
CA LEU A 84 5.18 -7.36 4.16
C LEU A 84 5.48 -8.56 5.03
N GLN A 85 6.74 -8.98 5.06
CA GLN A 85 7.18 -10.15 5.82
C GLN A 85 8.46 -9.80 6.58
N GLY A 86 8.52 -10.15 7.87
CA GLY A 86 9.71 -9.90 8.68
C GLY A 86 9.63 -10.59 10.04
N GLN A 87 10.68 -11.35 10.42
CA GLN A 87 10.79 -12.04 11.71
C GLN A 87 9.52 -12.77 12.18
N GLY A 88 8.81 -13.46 11.28
CA GLY A 88 7.60 -14.22 11.58
C GLY A 88 6.30 -13.40 11.59
N LEU A 89 6.38 -12.09 11.38
CA LEU A 89 5.25 -11.23 11.09
C LEU A 89 4.95 -11.26 9.59
N ASN A 90 3.68 -11.37 9.26
CA ASN A 90 3.15 -11.23 7.90
C ASN A 90 2.02 -10.19 7.96
N ASP A 91 2.16 -9.13 7.17
CA ASP A 91 1.16 -8.09 7.00
C ASP A 91 0.82 -7.94 5.50
N GLN A 92 -0.40 -7.49 5.21
CA GLN A 92 -0.86 -7.25 3.86
C GLN A 92 -1.65 -5.94 3.83
N GLN A 93 -1.19 -5.00 3.00
CA GLN A 93 -1.83 -3.70 2.83
C GLN A 93 -2.39 -3.58 1.43
N ALA A 94 -3.71 -3.46 1.34
CA ALA A 94 -4.44 -3.29 0.10
C ALA A 94 -4.49 -1.81 -0.32
N PHE A 95 -4.55 -1.59 -1.63
CA PHE A 95 -4.73 -0.29 -2.26
C PHE A 95 -5.98 -0.32 -3.16
N GLU A 96 -6.40 0.86 -3.60
CA GLU A 96 -7.53 1.01 -4.50
C GLU A 96 -7.25 0.40 -5.88
N ARG A 97 -8.30 -0.05 -6.55
CA ARG A 97 -8.21 -0.54 -7.92
C ARG A 97 -7.73 0.57 -8.85
N GLY A 98 -6.76 0.21 -9.68
CA GLY A 98 -6.11 1.12 -10.61
C GLY A 98 -5.09 2.05 -9.94
N VAL A 99 -4.65 1.76 -8.70
CA VAL A 99 -3.65 2.56 -7.99
C VAL A 99 -2.41 2.86 -8.85
N CYS A 100 -2.04 4.12 -8.96
CA CYS A 100 -0.84 4.54 -9.66
C CYS A 100 -0.33 5.83 -9.00
N GLY A 101 0.98 5.89 -8.75
CA GLY A 101 1.62 7.03 -8.10
C GLY A 101 2.09 6.72 -6.68
N VAL A 102 2.40 7.77 -5.93
CA VAL A 102 2.93 7.70 -4.57
C VAL A 102 1.90 7.17 -3.60
N ARG A 103 2.28 6.16 -2.82
CA ARG A 103 1.51 5.57 -1.73
C ARG A 103 2.39 5.35 -0.51
N TYR A 104 1.74 5.16 0.62
CA TYR A 104 2.40 4.96 1.90
C TYR A 104 2.03 3.60 2.47
N LEU A 105 3.04 2.86 2.93
CA LEU A 105 2.87 1.64 3.71
C LEU A 105 3.18 1.91 5.17
N ASN A 106 2.38 1.34 6.05
CA ASN A 106 2.69 1.34 7.48
C ASN A 106 3.66 0.19 7.79
N LEU A 107 4.85 0.52 8.27
CA LEU A 107 5.85 -0.47 8.71
C LEU A 107 5.95 -0.53 10.24
N THR A 108 5.07 0.15 10.97
CA THR A 108 5.06 0.17 12.43
C THR A 108 4.88 -1.26 12.96
N GLY A 109 5.75 -1.68 13.88
CA GLY A 109 5.83 -3.07 14.34
C GLY A 109 6.84 -3.93 13.58
N LEU A 110 7.36 -3.47 12.43
CA LEU A 110 8.46 -4.10 11.69
C LEU A 110 9.82 -3.41 11.95
N GLY A 111 9.95 -2.66 13.04
CA GLY A 111 11.20 -1.97 13.38
C GLY A 111 12.38 -2.92 13.61
N GLU A 112 12.17 -4.01 14.37
CA GLU A 112 13.21 -5.02 14.59
C GLU A 112 13.73 -5.69 13.30
N PRO A 113 12.88 -6.19 12.36
CA PRO A 113 13.37 -6.72 11.09
C PRO A 113 14.03 -5.68 10.18
N LEU A 114 13.68 -4.40 10.31
CA LEU A 114 14.29 -3.30 9.54
C LEU A 114 15.64 -2.85 10.09
N ALA A 115 15.88 -3.04 11.38
CA ALA A 115 17.13 -2.69 12.06
C ALA A 115 18.20 -3.81 12.01
N ALA A 116 17.84 -4.98 11.49
CA ALA A 116 18.70 -6.17 11.39
C ALA A 116 19.59 -6.16 10.13
#